data_AF-A0A939F0J6-F1
#
_entry.id   AF-A0A939F0J6-F1
#
_cell.length_a   1.000
_cell.length_b   1.000
_cell.length_c   1.000
_cell.angle_alpha   90.00
_cell.angle_beta   90.00
_cell.angle_gamma   90.00
#
_symmetry.space_group_name_H-M   'P 1'
#
loop_
_entity.id
_entity.type
_entity.pdbx_description
1 polymer ?
#
loop_
_entity_poly.entity_id
_entity_poly.type
_entity_poly.pdbx_seq_one_letter_code
_entity_poly.pdbx_strand_id
1 'polypeptide(L)'
;MYVDLQRPSNFKSNNKKLAANQKLLALEEEAAQVYWEAKSMLAHTVRSRRLVLEKISAYANRLEELHQVANTFTTFIFHYRTRLAQEELVGNYKEIIRLTTATTRSWEKGTINRKRFDKRYNNYMSVYAHLRNQQPVEGLKLAEDYAKDFHYSAANWLYFLETYLLLAIHAGQYGQAQDLLQSARKSMYYAKQRQAAQQRWDLYEAYLQFVRPEGSPLRMRSFNAFVQTVPSHSRDKQGYNVAVLILQFLYYLRQRDLEGLLVRLEGLRKYQQRHLRDAGALRSQLFFRLLAITVKSDFDPALSQQLGEPLLKKMQAAPPPGEAFSEIEIVPYEDLWALALEILKVTAAQVTEESRHLV
;
A
#
# COMPACT_ATOMS: atom_id res chain seq x y z
N MET A 1 48.47 -12.81 -27.84
CA MET A 1 48.53 -11.46 -28.44
C MET A 1 49.62 -10.56 -27.83
N TYR A 2 49.63 -10.18 -26.54
CA TYR A 2 50.70 -9.30 -26.00
C TYR A 2 52.08 -9.95 -25.86
N VAL A 3 52.10 -11.27 -25.60
CA VAL A 3 53.32 -12.08 -25.60
C VAL A 3 53.89 -12.16 -27.01
N ASP A 4 53.02 -12.40 -27.99
CA ASP A 4 53.38 -12.46 -29.42
C ASP A 4 53.80 -11.08 -29.99
N LEU A 5 53.28 -9.99 -29.42
CA LEU A 5 53.64 -8.61 -29.75
C LEU A 5 54.84 -8.07 -28.93
N GLN A 6 55.52 -8.91 -28.15
CA GLN A 6 56.68 -8.55 -27.32
C GLN A 6 56.47 -7.33 -26.39
N ARG A 7 55.28 -7.20 -25.77
CA ARG A 7 54.96 -6.12 -24.81
C ARG A 7 54.81 -6.66 -23.38
N PRO A 8 55.90 -7.07 -22.70
CA PRO A 8 55.85 -7.75 -21.40
C PRO A 8 55.36 -6.86 -20.24
N SER A 9 55.61 -5.56 -20.29
CA SER A 9 55.10 -4.59 -19.31
C SER A 9 53.57 -4.50 -19.33
N ASN A 10 52.98 -4.42 -20.53
CA ASN A 10 51.54 -4.42 -20.73
C ASN A 10 50.91 -5.75 -20.31
N PHE A 11 51.57 -6.88 -20.59
CA PHE A 11 51.13 -8.20 -20.13
C PHE A 11 51.09 -8.30 -18.60
N LYS A 12 52.18 -7.91 -17.90
CA LYS A 12 52.23 -7.90 -16.44
C LYS A 12 51.17 -6.96 -15.83
N SER A 13 51.03 -5.76 -16.37
CA SER A 13 49.99 -4.82 -15.93
C SER A 13 48.58 -5.37 -16.13
N ASN A 14 48.31 -6.02 -17.27
CA ASN A 14 46.99 -6.57 -17.56
C ASN A 14 46.69 -7.80 -16.69
N ASN A 15 47.68 -8.65 -16.40
CA ASN A 15 47.49 -9.77 -15.47
C ASN A 15 47.20 -9.31 -14.04
N LYS A 16 47.87 -8.24 -13.57
CA LYS A 16 47.56 -7.65 -12.25
C LYS A 16 46.14 -7.09 -12.21
N LYS A 17 45.70 -6.40 -13.26
CA LYS A 17 44.32 -5.91 -13.41
C LYS A 17 43.32 -7.06 -13.47
N LEU A 18 43.62 -8.13 -14.21
CA LEU A 18 42.79 -9.32 -14.31
C LEU A 18 42.61 -9.99 -12.93
N ALA A 19 43.70 -10.21 -12.20
CA ALA A 19 43.66 -10.81 -10.87
C ALA A 19 42.83 -9.95 -9.88
N ALA A 20 42.96 -8.63 -9.94
CA ALA A 20 42.14 -7.72 -9.14
C ALA A 20 40.65 -7.81 -9.51
N ASN A 21 40.33 -7.83 -10.81
CA ASN A 21 38.96 -7.95 -11.30
C ASN A 21 38.35 -9.31 -10.99
N GLN A 22 39.13 -10.39 -10.98
CA GLN A 22 38.66 -11.73 -10.58
C GLN A 22 38.29 -11.78 -9.10
N LYS A 23 39.07 -11.15 -8.22
CA LYS A 23 38.72 -11.01 -6.80
C LYS A 23 37.43 -10.21 -6.62
N LEU A 24 37.28 -9.12 -7.38
CA LEU A 24 36.06 -8.31 -7.35
C LEU A 24 34.84 -9.10 -7.84
N LEU A 25 34.99 -9.83 -8.95
CA LEU A 25 33.95 -10.66 -9.53
C LEU A 25 33.49 -11.73 -8.54
N ALA A 26 34.41 -12.39 -7.83
CA ALA A 26 34.06 -13.38 -6.80
C ALA A 26 33.17 -12.78 -5.69
N LEU A 27 33.44 -11.54 -5.25
CA LEU A 27 32.58 -10.83 -4.29
C LEU A 27 31.21 -10.50 -4.88
N GLU A 28 31.14 -10.11 -6.16
CA GLU A 28 29.87 -9.86 -6.85
C GLU A 28 29.04 -11.14 -7.04
N GLU A 29 29.70 -12.27 -7.34
CA GLU A 29 29.08 -13.59 -7.48
C GLU A 29 28.52 -14.08 -6.13
N GLU A 30 29.28 -13.91 -5.04
CA GLU A 30 28.78 -14.21 -3.69
C GLU A 30 27.56 -13.34 -3.35
N ALA A 31 27.63 -12.04 -3.61
CA ALA A 31 26.50 -11.14 -3.38
C ALA A 31 25.28 -11.52 -4.23
N ALA A 32 25.50 -11.97 -5.47
CA ALA A 32 24.43 -12.47 -6.32
C ALA A 32 23.77 -13.71 -5.71
N GLN A 33 24.57 -14.68 -5.25
CA GLN A 33 24.05 -15.89 -4.62
C GLN A 33 23.19 -15.54 -3.40
N VAL A 34 23.71 -14.72 -2.48
CA VAL A 34 22.99 -14.29 -1.27
C VAL A 34 21.68 -13.58 -1.62
N TYR A 35 21.71 -12.68 -2.62
CA TYR A 35 20.52 -11.97 -3.07
C TYR A 35 19.46 -12.91 -3.66
N TRP A 36 19.86 -13.87 -4.50
CA TRP A 36 18.92 -14.80 -5.12
C TRP A 36 18.33 -15.79 -4.11
N GLU A 37 19.10 -16.21 -3.11
CA GLU A 37 18.58 -16.99 -1.98
C GLU A 37 17.54 -16.19 -1.19
N ALA A 38 17.86 -14.96 -0.80
CA ALA A 38 16.93 -14.07 -0.11
C ALA A 38 15.64 -13.84 -0.92
N LYS A 39 15.77 -13.59 -2.23
CA LYS A 39 14.63 -13.38 -3.13
C LYS A 39 13.79 -14.64 -3.32
N SER A 40 14.42 -15.81 -3.44
CA SER A 40 13.72 -17.10 -3.52
C SER A 40 12.92 -17.34 -2.26
N MET A 41 13.50 -17.04 -1.09
CA MET A 41 12.79 -17.16 0.18
C MET A 41 11.56 -16.26 0.28
N LEU A 42 11.66 -15.02 -0.19
CA LEU A 42 10.55 -14.06 -0.22
C LEU A 42 9.40 -14.49 -1.15
N ALA A 43 9.67 -15.34 -2.15
CA ALA A 43 8.67 -15.82 -3.09
C ALA A 43 7.73 -16.90 -2.50
N HIS A 44 8.03 -17.46 -1.32
CA HIS A 44 7.19 -18.44 -0.66
C HIS A 44 5.98 -17.80 0.08
N THR A 45 5.01 -18.63 0.48
CA THR A 45 3.70 -18.19 1.00
C THR A 45 3.78 -17.32 2.25
N VAL A 46 2.72 -16.54 2.53
CA VAL A 46 2.58 -15.65 3.71
C VAL A 46 2.92 -16.37 5.03
N ARG A 47 2.59 -17.66 5.16
CA ARG A 47 2.86 -18.48 6.35
C ARG A 47 4.36 -18.69 6.62
N SER A 48 5.20 -18.60 5.59
CA SER A 48 6.67 -18.66 5.72
C SER A 48 7.29 -17.31 6.10
N ARG A 49 6.59 -16.18 5.93
CA ARG A 49 7.16 -14.83 6.11
C ARG A 49 7.68 -14.56 7.52
N ARG A 50 7.07 -15.15 8.55
CA ARG A 50 7.55 -15.01 9.94
C ARG A 50 8.90 -15.72 10.18
N LEU A 51 9.12 -16.86 9.51
CA LEU A 51 10.41 -17.57 9.51
C LEU A 51 11.43 -16.88 8.58
N VAL A 52 10.95 -16.18 7.55
CA VAL A 52 11.78 -15.39 6.62
C VAL A 52 12.34 -14.13 7.31
N LEU A 53 11.62 -13.53 8.26
CA LEU A 53 12.05 -12.32 8.97
C LEU A 53 13.40 -12.45 9.70
N GLU A 54 13.66 -13.62 10.31
CA GLU A 54 14.94 -13.85 11.00
C GLU A 54 16.09 -14.00 9.99
N LYS A 55 15.83 -14.70 8.88
CA LYS A 55 16.83 -14.99 7.84
C LYS A 55 17.12 -13.80 6.92
N ILE A 56 16.11 -13.00 6.57
CA ILE A 56 16.28 -11.82 5.69
C ILE A 56 17.24 -10.80 6.31
N SER A 57 17.24 -10.69 7.64
CA SER A 57 18.16 -9.81 8.37
C SER A 57 19.62 -10.28 8.22
N ALA A 58 19.87 -11.59 8.31
CA ALA A 58 21.21 -12.15 8.08
C ALA A 58 21.69 -11.93 6.64
N TYR A 59 20.80 -12.10 5.65
CA TYR A 59 21.14 -11.82 4.24
C TYR A 59 21.42 -10.34 3.99
N ALA A 60 20.63 -9.43 4.56
CA ALA A 60 20.85 -7.99 4.44
C ALA A 60 22.22 -7.59 5.00
N ASN A 61 22.56 -8.07 6.21
CA ASN A 61 23.86 -7.81 6.85
C ASN A 61 25.02 -8.36 6.00
N ARG A 62 24.91 -9.60 5.47
CA ARG A 62 25.97 -10.16 4.61
C ARG A 62 26.16 -9.35 3.33
N LEU A 63 25.08 -8.89 2.72
CA LEU A 63 25.16 -8.03 1.53
C LEU A 63 25.75 -6.65 1.84
N GLU A 64 25.49 -6.12 3.04
CA GLU A 64 26.12 -4.88 3.50
C GLU A 64 27.64 -5.06 3.62
N GLU A 65 28.11 -6.12 4.28
CA GLU A 65 29.54 -6.44 4.39
C GLU A 65 30.21 -6.56 3.02
N LEU A 66 29.59 -7.33 2.11
CA LEU A 66 30.09 -7.51 0.75
C LEU A 66 30.14 -6.18 -0.02
N HIS A 67 29.15 -5.30 0.18
CA HIS A 67 29.15 -3.99 -0.43
C HIS A 67 30.22 -3.06 0.14
N GLN A 68 30.47 -3.09 1.46
CA GLN A 68 31.53 -2.31 2.09
C GLN A 68 32.92 -2.69 1.55
N VAL A 69 33.16 -3.97 1.25
CA VAL A 69 34.43 -4.46 0.71
C VAL A 69 34.54 -4.22 -0.80
N ALA A 70 33.52 -4.61 -1.57
CA ALA A 70 33.60 -4.56 -3.04
C ALA A 70 33.33 -3.16 -3.59
N ASN A 71 32.45 -2.39 -2.94
CA ASN A 71 32.01 -1.05 -3.33
C ASN A 71 31.63 -0.94 -4.83
N THR A 72 30.91 -1.94 -5.34
CA THR A 72 30.45 -1.97 -6.73
C THR A 72 28.97 -1.67 -6.84
N PHE A 73 28.52 -1.32 -8.05
CA PHE A 73 27.09 -1.18 -8.31
C PHE A 73 26.32 -2.48 -8.07
N THR A 74 26.92 -3.63 -8.39
CA THR A 74 26.27 -4.95 -8.26
C THR A 74 26.01 -5.28 -6.78
N THR A 75 27.01 -5.10 -5.92
CA THR A 75 26.85 -5.31 -4.47
C THR A 75 25.90 -4.27 -3.85
N PHE A 76 25.98 -3.01 -4.30
CA PHE A 76 25.04 -1.95 -3.90
C PHE A 76 23.59 -2.32 -4.20
N ILE A 77 23.26 -2.71 -5.43
CA ILE A 77 21.86 -2.92 -5.84
C ILE A 77 21.25 -4.14 -5.14
N PHE A 78 22.06 -5.17 -4.87
CA PHE A 78 21.63 -6.35 -4.12
C PHE A 78 21.36 -6.00 -2.66
N HIS A 79 22.29 -5.31 -2.00
CA HIS A 79 22.08 -4.83 -0.63
C HIS A 79 20.84 -3.93 -0.53
N TYR A 80 20.74 -2.91 -1.41
CA TYR A 80 19.64 -1.96 -1.44
C TYR A 80 18.27 -2.65 -1.56
N ARG A 81 18.11 -3.57 -2.50
CA ARG A 81 16.84 -4.28 -2.73
C ARG A 81 16.48 -5.22 -1.58
N THR A 82 17.45 -5.93 -1.01
CA THR A 82 17.21 -6.81 0.14
C THR A 82 16.82 -6.00 1.37
N ARG A 83 17.47 -4.85 1.61
CA ARG A 83 17.15 -3.94 2.71
C ARG A 83 15.73 -3.38 2.57
N LEU A 84 15.34 -2.92 1.38
CA LEU A 84 13.96 -2.48 1.13
C LEU A 84 12.93 -3.57 1.45
N ALA A 85 13.17 -4.81 0.99
CA ALA A 85 12.28 -5.93 1.25
C ALA A 85 12.20 -6.29 2.75
N GLN A 86 13.33 -6.24 3.47
CA GLN A 86 13.36 -6.46 4.91
C GLN A 86 12.51 -5.42 5.65
N GLU A 87 12.71 -4.13 5.35
CA GLU A 87 11.97 -3.04 6.00
C GLU A 87 10.47 -3.09 5.67
N GLU A 88 10.13 -3.49 4.44
CA GLU A 88 8.74 -3.67 4.01
C GLU A 88 8.04 -4.80 4.79
N LEU A 89 8.74 -5.92 5.01
CA LEU A 89 8.22 -7.05 5.78
C LEU A 89 7.91 -6.69 7.23
N VAL A 90 8.79 -5.92 7.89
CA VAL A 90 8.60 -5.48 9.28
C VAL A 90 7.70 -4.25 9.40
N GLY A 91 7.34 -3.61 8.29
CA GLY A 91 6.51 -2.41 8.28
C GLY A 91 7.24 -1.12 8.66
N ASN A 92 8.57 -1.10 8.57
CA ASN A 92 9.36 0.10 8.85
C ASN A 92 9.44 1.00 7.62
N TYR A 93 8.29 1.55 7.23
CA TYR A 93 8.17 2.41 6.05
C TYR A 93 8.96 3.71 6.20
N LYS A 94 9.19 4.19 7.43
CA LYS A 94 10.08 5.34 7.70
C LYS A 94 11.49 5.10 7.19
N GLU A 95 12.03 3.89 7.38
CA GLU A 95 13.36 3.54 6.89
C GLU A 95 13.38 3.42 5.36
N ILE A 96 12.32 2.89 4.74
CA ILE A 96 12.19 2.88 3.27
C ILE A 96 12.20 4.32 2.71
N ILE A 97 11.49 5.24 3.34
CA ILE A 97 11.51 6.67 2.96
C ILE A 97 12.94 7.23 3.07
N ARG A 98 13.65 6.93 4.16
CA ARG A 98 15.05 7.35 4.35
C ARG A 98 15.97 6.78 3.25
N LEU A 99 15.88 5.48 2.98
CA LEU A 99 16.70 4.78 1.99
C LEU A 99 16.46 5.30 0.57
N THR A 100 15.19 5.43 0.16
CA THR A 100 14.82 5.93 -1.17
C THR A 100 15.22 7.40 -1.36
N THR A 101 15.09 8.22 -0.33
CA THR A 101 15.54 9.63 -0.35
C THR A 101 17.05 9.74 -0.47
N ALA A 102 17.80 8.97 0.34
CA ALA A 102 19.27 8.96 0.29
C ALA A 102 19.77 8.47 -1.08
N THR A 103 19.13 7.45 -1.64
CA THR A 103 19.49 6.88 -2.94
C THR A 103 19.20 7.85 -4.08
N THR A 104 18.10 8.60 -4.02
CA THR A 104 17.78 9.67 -4.97
C THR A 104 18.89 10.73 -4.98
N ARG A 105 19.32 11.20 -3.81
CA ARG A 105 20.43 12.17 -3.69
C ARG A 105 21.75 11.63 -4.27
N SER A 106 22.06 10.35 -4.01
CA SER A 106 23.25 9.70 -4.58
C SER A 106 23.17 9.58 -6.10
N TRP A 107 21.99 9.28 -6.63
CA TRP A 107 21.73 9.23 -8.08
C TRP A 107 21.90 10.61 -8.74
N GLU A 108 21.36 11.65 -8.12
CA GLU A 108 21.51 13.04 -8.56
C GLU A 108 22.96 13.50 -8.52
N LYS A 109 23.73 13.12 -7.49
CA LYS A 109 25.18 13.41 -7.41
C LYS A 109 26.03 12.56 -8.36
N GLY A 110 25.46 11.51 -8.97
CA GLY A 110 26.19 10.60 -9.85
C GLY A 110 27.11 9.62 -9.11
N THR A 111 26.96 9.48 -7.79
CA THR A 111 27.73 8.52 -6.98
C THR A 111 27.27 7.08 -7.20
N ILE A 112 26.05 6.89 -7.68
CA ILE A 112 25.57 5.59 -8.21
C ILE A 112 25.42 5.65 -9.73
N ASN A 113 25.58 4.50 -10.37
CA ASN A 113 25.51 4.40 -11.83
C ASN A 113 24.10 4.73 -12.35
N ARG A 114 23.94 5.91 -12.96
CA ARG A 114 22.65 6.40 -13.46
C ARG A 114 22.00 5.53 -14.53
N LYS A 115 22.80 4.83 -15.34
CA LYS A 115 22.29 3.97 -16.44
C LYS A 115 21.79 2.62 -15.92
N ARG A 116 22.45 2.07 -14.91
CA ARG A 116 22.09 0.76 -14.33
C ARG A 116 21.02 0.87 -13.24
N PHE A 117 20.88 2.02 -12.58
CA PHE A 117 19.92 2.22 -11.51
C PHE A 117 18.49 2.44 -12.04
N ASP A 118 17.54 1.65 -11.55
CA ASP A 118 16.12 1.82 -11.88
C ASP A 118 15.48 2.90 -10.98
N LYS A 119 15.52 4.16 -11.47
CA LYS A 119 14.90 5.30 -10.81
C LYS A 119 13.39 5.09 -10.57
N ARG A 120 12.69 4.43 -11.50
CA ARG A 120 11.22 4.25 -11.40
C ARG A 120 10.86 3.34 -10.24
N TYR A 121 11.61 2.26 -10.05
CA TYR A 121 11.43 1.37 -8.89
C TYR A 121 11.65 2.13 -7.57
N ASN A 122 12.72 2.93 -7.48
CA ASN A 122 12.99 3.77 -6.32
C ASN A 122 11.85 4.75 -6.01
N ASN A 123 11.37 5.45 -7.04
CA ASN A 123 10.27 6.41 -6.94
C ASN A 123 8.97 5.72 -6.49
N TYR A 124 8.65 4.56 -7.07
CA TYR A 124 7.52 3.75 -6.65
C TYR A 124 7.62 3.36 -5.17
N MET A 125 8.77 2.84 -4.72
CA MET A 125 8.97 2.45 -3.32
C MET A 125 8.86 3.64 -2.36
N SER A 126 9.32 4.82 -2.78
CA SER A 126 9.19 6.05 -2.00
C SER A 126 7.72 6.44 -1.80
N VAL A 127 6.96 6.51 -2.89
CA VAL A 127 5.53 6.87 -2.89
C VAL A 127 4.71 5.84 -2.10
N TYR A 128 4.97 4.56 -2.33
CA TYR A 128 4.34 3.47 -1.59
C TYR A 128 4.64 3.54 -0.10
N ALA A 129 5.88 3.79 0.31
CA ALA A 129 6.21 3.91 1.73
C ALA A 129 5.54 5.11 2.40
N HIS A 130 5.36 6.24 1.71
CA HIS A 130 4.59 7.37 2.25
C HIS A 130 3.12 7.01 2.47
N LEU A 131 2.49 6.31 1.53
CA LEU A 131 1.12 5.80 1.69
C LEU A 131 1.04 4.90 2.94
N ARG A 132 1.95 3.94 3.04
CA ARG A 132 1.96 2.96 4.14
C ARG A 132 2.34 3.56 5.49
N ASN A 133 3.12 4.64 5.51
CA ASN A 133 3.49 5.39 6.71
C ASN A 133 2.46 6.48 7.09
N GLN A 134 1.29 6.53 6.44
CA GLN A 134 0.23 7.52 6.68
C GLN A 134 0.72 8.97 6.50
N GLN A 135 1.52 9.22 5.45
CA GLN A 135 1.99 10.56 5.05
C GLN A 135 1.43 10.90 3.66
N PRO A 136 0.10 11.05 3.51
CA PRO A 136 -0.52 11.11 2.20
C PRO A 136 -0.22 12.40 1.46
N VAL A 137 -0.07 13.54 2.14
CA VAL A 137 0.17 14.84 1.51
C VAL A 137 1.56 14.87 0.87
N GLU A 138 2.59 14.48 1.61
CA GLU A 138 3.96 14.40 1.10
C GLU A 138 4.10 13.33 0.01
N GLY A 139 3.47 12.16 0.23
CA GLY A 139 3.45 11.08 -0.75
C GLY A 139 2.78 11.49 -2.06
N LEU A 140 1.67 12.23 -1.99
CA LEU A 140 0.92 12.73 -3.15
C LEU A 140 1.78 13.68 -3.98
N LYS A 141 2.45 14.64 -3.35
CA LYS A 141 3.37 15.56 -4.02
C LYS A 141 4.49 14.82 -4.75
N LEU A 142 5.08 13.80 -4.11
CA LEU A 142 6.09 12.96 -4.76
C LEU A 142 5.50 12.16 -5.93
N ALA A 143 4.27 11.66 -5.81
CA ALA A 143 3.61 10.93 -6.89
C ALA A 143 3.35 11.82 -8.11
N GLU A 144 2.91 13.07 -7.90
CA GLU A 144 2.78 14.08 -8.95
C GLU A 144 4.12 14.33 -9.66
N ASP A 145 5.19 14.56 -8.90
CA ASP A 145 6.52 14.81 -9.42
C ASP A 145 7.08 13.63 -10.22
N TYR A 146 6.81 12.40 -9.76
CA TYR A 146 7.31 11.16 -10.35
C TYR A 146 6.46 10.61 -11.48
N ALA A 147 5.21 11.07 -11.66
CA ALA A 147 4.31 10.54 -12.68
C ALA A 147 4.91 10.58 -14.09
N LYS A 148 5.71 11.60 -14.41
CA LYS A 148 6.43 11.75 -15.69
C LYS A 148 7.44 10.63 -15.99
N ASP A 149 7.93 9.94 -14.95
CA ASP A 149 8.89 8.85 -15.11
C ASP A 149 8.19 7.53 -15.50
N PHE A 150 6.84 7.45 -15.43
CA PHE A 150 6.06 6.26 -15.75
C PHE A 150 5.26 6.44 -17.05
N HIS A 151 5.61 5.67 -18.08
CA HIS A 151 4.95 5.75 -19.38
C HIS A 151 3.59 5.05 -19.37
N TYR A 152 2.54 5.72 -19.86
CA TYR A 152 1.15 5.22 -19.85
C TYR A 152 0.94 3.86 -20.54
N SER A 153 1.83 3.51 -21.48
CA SER A 153 1.81 2.23 -22.20
C SER A 153 2.60 1.12 -21.51
N ALA A 154 3.04 1.28 -20.27
CA ALA A 154 3.73 0.24 -19.52
C ALA A 154 2.77 -0.44 -18.52
N ALA A 155 2.85 -1.76 -18.39
CA ALA A 155 2.05 -2.48 -17.38
C ALA A 155 2.32 -1.97 -15.95
N ASN A 156 3.55 -1.54 -15.67
CA ASN A 156 3.97 -0.98 -14.38
C ASN A 156 3.31 0.38 -14.06
N TRP A 157 2.79 1.08 -15.07
CA TRP A 157 2.12 2.37 -14.88
C TRP A 157 0.85 2.24 -14.04
N LEU A 158 0.06 1.18 -14.25
CA LEU A 158 -1.16 0.97 -13.46
C LEU A 158 -0.88 0.66 -11.99
N TYR A 159 0.24 0.00 -11.67
CA TYR A 159 0.63 -0.23 -10.27
C TYR A 159 1.05 1.07 -9.56
N PHE A 160 1.79 1.94 -10.27
CA PHE A 160 2.12 3.26 -9.76
C PHE A 160 0.85 4.13 -9.60
N LEU A 161 -0.02 4.12 -10.61
CA LEU A 161 -1.26 4.88 -10.63
C LEU A 161 -2.22 4.46 -9.51
N GLU A 162 -2.27 3.17 -9.17
CA GLU A 162 -3.04 2.66 -8.02
C GLU A 162 -2.55 3.28 -6.70
N THR A 163 -1.24 3.32 -6.48
CA THR A 163 -0.65 3.94 -5.27
C THR A 163 -0.90 5.45 -5.24
N TYR A 164 -0.76 6.12 -6.39
CA TYR A 164 -1.02 7.55 -6.55
C TYR A 164 -2.49 7.88 -6.28
N LEU A 165 -3.42 7.09 -6.83
CA LEU A 165 -4.85 7.22 -6.56
C LEU A 165 -5.13 7.15 -5.05
N LEU A 166 -4.60 6.14 -4.37
CA LEU A 166 -4.81 5.95 -2.94
C LEU A 166 -4.25 7.11 -2.12
N LEU A 167 -3.09 7.66 -2.48
CA LEU A 167 -2.55 8.87 -1.85
C LEU A 167 -3.48 10.08 -2.03
N ALA A 168 -4.04 10.26 -3.23
CA ALA A 168 -5.00 11.34 -3.49
C ALA A 168 -6.26 11.17 -2.63
N ILE A 169 -6.77 9.93 -2.49
CA ILE A 169 -7.90 9.63 -1.62
C ILE A 169 -7.57 9.93 -0.16
N HIS A 170 -6.42 9.47 0.33
CA HIS A 170 -5.97 9.66 1.73
C HIS A 170 -5.65 11.13 2.05
N ALA A 171 -5.29 11.93 1.05
CA ALA A 171 -5.09 13.37 1.18
C ALA A 171 -6.38 14.19 1.05
N GLY A 172 -7.54 13.53 0.89
CA GLY A 172 -8.83 14.18 0.65
C GLY A 172 -8.97 14.86 -0.72
N GLN A 173 -8.02 14.66 -1.63
CA GLN A 173 -7.99 15.21 -2.99
C GLN A 173 -8.85 14.38 -3.95
N TYR A 174 -10.14 14.27 -3.62
CA TYR A 174 -11.06 13.38 -4.34
C TYR A 174 -11.28 13.75 -5.81
N GLY A 175 -11.14 15.02 -6.19
CA GLY A 175 -11.21 15.46 -7.60
C GLY A 175 -10.07 14.86 -8.42
N GLN A 176 -8.83 15.00 -7.92
CA GLN A 176 -7.66 14.38 -8.53
C GLN A 176 -7.77 12.86 -8.55
N ALA A 177 -8.27 12.23 -7.48
CA ALA A 177 -8.51 10.80 -7.45
C ALA A 177 -9.48 10.35 -8.56
N GLN A 178 -10.53 11.12 -8.83
CA GLN A 178 -11.47 10.85 -9.92
C GLN A 178 -10.79 10.95 -11.30
N ASP A 179 -9.91 11.93 -11.51
CA ASP A 179 -9.15 12.07 -12.76
C ASP A 179 -8.17 10.91 -12.99
N LEU A 180 -7.52 10.43 -11.92
CA LEU A 180 -6.63 9.28 -11.95
C LEU A 180 -7.39 7.99 -12.28
N LEU A 181 -8.59 7.79 -11.72
CA LEU A 181 -9.46 6.65 -12.07
C LEU A 181 -9.85 6.66 -13.55
N GLN A 182 -10.27 7.81 -14.08
CA GLN A 182 -10.61 7.93 -15.50
C GLN A 182 -9.41 7.62 -16.38
N SER A 183 -8.23 8.09 -16.00
CA SER A 183 -6.97 7.80 -16.69
C SER A 183 -6.65 6.31 -16.68
N ALA A 184 -6.87 5.63 -15.55
CA ALA A 184 -6.69 4.18 -15.44
C ALA A 184 -7.60 3.42 -16.42
N ARG A 185 -8.89 3.76 -16.45
CA ARG A 185 -9.91 3.12 -17.33
C ARG A 185 -9.62 3.28 -18.82
N LYS A 186 -9.03 4.42 -19.22
CA LYS A 186 -8.63 4.70 -20.61
C LYS A 186 -7.39 3.91 -21.04
N SER A 187 -6.66 3.28 -20.12
CA SER A 187 -5.46 2.52 -20.45
C SER A 187 -5.79 1.23 -21.20
N MET A 188 -5.05 0.96 -22.28
CA MET A 188 -5.10 -0.31 -23.00
C MET A 188 -4.73 -1.53 -22.13
N TYR A 189 -4.04 -1.31 -21.00
CA TYR A 189 -3.66 -2.36 -20.07
C TYR A 189 -4.74 -2.67 -19.04
N TYR A 190 -5.72 -1.78 -18.85
CA TYR A 190 -6.80 -1.95 -17.89
C TYR A 190 -7.59 -3.24 -18.15
N ALA A 191 -8.07 -3.40 -19.39
CA ALA A 191 -8.80 -4.59 -19.82
C ALA A 191 -7.95 -5.88 -19.79
N LYS A 192 -6.62 -5.76 -19.81
CA LYS A 192 -5.67 -6.89 -19.74
C LYS A 192 -5.32 -7.30 -18.31
N GLN A 193 -5.71 -6.51 -17.30
CA GLN A 193 -5.49 -6.89 -15.91
C GLN A 193 -6.32 -8.12 -15.54
N ARG A 194 -5.87 -8.88 -14.55
CA ARG A 194 -6.67 -9.97 -13.98
C ARG A 194 -7.98 -9.40 -13.42
N GLN A 195 -9.05 -10.18 -13.47
CA GLN A 195 -10.37 -9.78 -12.95
C GLN A 195 -10.29 -9.21 -11.52
N ALA A 196 -9.48 -9.81 -10.66
CA ALA A 196 -9.28 -9.32 -9.30
C ALA A 196 -8.75 -7.88 -9.24
N ALA A 197 -7.84 -7.49 -10.14
CA ALA A 197 -7.33 -6.13 -10.19
C ALA A 197 -8.39 -5.16 -10.72
N GLN A 198 -9.19 -5.56 -11.72
CA GLN A 198 -10.32 -4.76 -12.21
C GLN A 198 -11.36 -4.51 -11.09
N GLN A 199 -11.70 -5.55 -10.32
CA GLN A 199 -12.60 -5.44 -9.15
C GLN A 199 -12.07 -4.47 -8.09
N ARG A 200 -10.75 -4.35 -7.92
CA ARG A 200 -10.17 -3.37 -6.98
C ARG A 200 -10.42 -1.94 -7.44
N TRP A 201 -10.23 -1.67 -8.73
CA TRP A 201 -10.54 -0.35 -9.30
C TRP A 201 -12.03 -0.02 -9.20
N ASP A 202 -12.91 -0.99 -9.44
CA ASP A 202 -14.36 -0.83 -9.22
C ASP A 202 -14.66 -0.47 -7.75
N LEU A 203 -13.95 -1.08 -6.80
CA LEU A 203 -14.09 -0.78 -5.39
C LEU A 203 -13.57 0.63 -5.02
N TYR A 204 -12.45 1.08 -5.58
CA TYR A 204 -11.96 2.45 -5.38
C TYR A 204 -12.97 3.48 -5.89
N GLU A 205 -13.55 3.22 -7.06
CA GLU A 205 -14.60 4.05 -7.64
C GLU A 205 -15.85 4.09 -6.75
N ALA A 206 -16.29 2.94 -6.22
CA ALA A 206 -17.42 2.89 -5.30
C ALA A 206 -17.17 3.68 -4.01
N TYR A 207 -15.95 3.63 -3.46
CA TYR A 207 -15.55 4.45 -2.31
C TYR A 207 -15.56 5.95 -2.62
N LEU A 208 -15.00 6.36 -3.76
CA LEU A 208 -15.03 7.76 -4.18
C LEU A 208 -16.44 8.29 -4.34
N GLN A 209 -17.35 7.49 -4.89
CA GLN A 209 -18.75 7.88 -5.02
C GLN A 209 -19.46 7.94 -3.68
N PHE A 210 -19.11 7.04 -2.76
CA PHE A 210 -19.66 7.07 -1.42
C PHE A 210 -19.23 8.32 -0.66
N VAL A 211 -17.96 8.73 -0.73
CA VAL A 211 -17.46 9.93 -0.03
C VAL A 211 -17.78 11.25 -0.76
N ARG A 212 -18.00 11.22 -2.07
CA ARG A 212 -18.38 12.37 -2.92
C ARG A 212 -19.56 12.03 -3.85
N PRO A 213 -20.79 11.92 -3.31
CA PRO A 213 -21.96 11.55 -4.12
C PRO A 213 -22.27 12.57 -5.22
N GLU A 214 -22.03 13.85 -4.97
CA GLU A 214 -22.30 14.97 -5.89
C GLU A 214 -21.54 14.87 -7.24
N GLY A 215 -20.38 14.20 -7.22
CA GLY A 215 -19.48 14.09 -8.38
C GLY A 215 -19.58 12.76 -9.14
N SER A 216 -20.55 11.90 -8.81
CA SER A 216 -20.61 10.53 -9.31
C SER A 216 -21.24 10.41 -10.70
N PRO A 217 -20.53 9.90 -11.73
CA PRO A 217 -21.13 9.53 -13.01
C PRO A 217 -21.75 8.12 -13.02
N LEU A 218 -21.46 7.25 -12.04
CA LEU A 218 -22.13 5.95 -11.95
C LEU A 218 -23.54 6.11 -11.41
N ARG A 219 -24.48 5.40 -12.06
CA ARG A 219 -25.85 5.29 -11.58
C ARG A 219 -25.86 4.48 -10.28
N MET A 220 -26.53 4.98 -9.24
CA MET A 220 -26.78 4.30 -7.94
C MET A 220 -27.16 2.81 -8.04
N ARG A 221 -27.77 2.37 -9.15
CA ARG A 221 -28.09 0.96 -9.43
C ARG A 221 -26.87 0.04 -9.51
N SER A 222 -25.76 0.49 -10.11
CA SER A 222 -24.53 -0.30 -10.21
C SER A 222 -23.84 -0.45 -8.85
N PHE A 223 -23.92 0.60 -8.02
CA PHE A 223 -23.44 0.60 -6.64
C PHE A 223 -24.22 -0.42 -5.79
N ASN A 224 -25.56 -0.38 -5.84
CA ASN A 224 -26.40 -1.31 -5.07
C ASN A 224 -26.17 -2.77 -5.48
N ALA A 225 -26.03 -3.04 -6.78
CA ALA A 225 -25.72 -4.37 -7.27
C ALA A 225 -24.33 -4.85 -6.81
N PHE A 226 -23.30 -4.00 -6.90
CA PHE A 226 -21.95 -4.32 -6.46
C PHE A 226 -21.91 -4.61 -4.95
N VAL A 227 -22.50 -3.74 -4.13
CA VAL A 227 -22.57 -3.88 -2.67
C VAL A 227 -23.26 -5.18 -2.24
N GLN A 228 -24.25 -5.66 -2.99
CA GLN A 228 -24.96 -6.91 -2.66
C GLN A 228 -24.31 -8.19 -3.20
N THR A 229 -23.46 -8.09 -4.23
CA THR A 229 -22.96 -9.26 -4.98
C THR A 229 -21.58 -9.73 -4.58
N VAL A 230 -20.81 -9.00 -3.74
CA VAL A 230 -19.42 -9.37 -3.46
C VAL A 230 -19.33 -10.68 -2.66
N PRO A 231 -18.80 -11.77 -3.24
CA PRO A 231 -18.52 -13.01 -2.52
C PRO A 231 -17.22 -12.88 -1.73
N SER A 232 -17.06 -13.66 -0.66
CA SER A 232 -15.83 -13.70 0.14
C SER A 232 -14.59 -13.97 -0.73
N HIS A 233 -13.68 -13.00 -0.85
CA HIS A 233 -12.39 -13.21 -1.50
C HIS A 233 -11.52 -14.20 -0.71
N SER A 234 -10.58 -14.85 -1.39
CA SER A 234 -9.61 -15.77 -0.79
C SER A 234 -8.79 -15.11 0.33
N ARG A 235 -8.17 -15.93 1.19
CA ARG A 235 -7.35 -15.47 2.35
C ARG A 235 -6.24 -14.49 1.96
N ASP A 236 -5.72 -14.54 0.75
CA ASP A 236 -4.66 -13.62 0.28
C ASP A 236 -5.17 -12.20 -0.02
N LYS A 237 -6.47 -11.93 0.16
CA LYS A 237 -7.15 -10.66 -0.20
C LYS A 237 -8.02 -10.12 0.95
N GLN A 238 -7.63 -10.39 2.19
CA GLN A 238 -8.39 -9.98 3.39
C GLN A 238 -8.75 -8.48 3.40
N GLY A 239 -7.81 -7.60 3.03
CA GLY A 239 -8.06 -6.14 3.05
C GLY A 239 -9.20 -5.66 2.14
N TYR A 240 -9.37 -6.25 0.95
CA TYR A 240 -10.47 -5.85 0.07
C TYR A 240 -11.82 -6.35 0.56
N ASN A 241 -11.86 -7.53 1.20
CA ASN A 241 -13.07 -7.99 1.88
C ASN A 241 -13.47 -7.05 3.00
N VAL A 242 -12.51 -6.61 3.82
CA VAL A 242 -12.75 -5.65 4.90
C VAL A 242 -13.31 -4.35 4.33
N ALA A 243 -12.70 -3.80 3.28
CA ALA A 243 -13.18 -2.59 2.61
C ALA A 243 -14.61 -2.76 2.07
N VAL A 244 -14.97 -3.91 1.49
CA VAL A 244 -16.34 -4.15 1.01
C VAL A 244 -17.34 -4.18 2.17
N LEU A 245 -17.03 -4.88 3.26
CA LEU A 245 -17.92 -4.98 4.42
C LEU A 245 -18.15 -3.62 5.08
N ILE A 246 -17.11 -2.79 5.17
CA ILE A 246 -17.21 -1.41 5.64
C ILE A 246 -18.14 -0.59 4.73
N LEU A 247 -17.91 -0.65 3.42
CA LEU A 247 -18.71 0.11 2.46
C LEU A 247 -20.19 -0.30 2.51
N GLN A 248 -20.47 -1.61 2.62
CA GLN A 248 -21.83 -2.13 2.85
C GLN A 248 -22.44 -1.53 4.12
N PHE A 249 -21.75 -1.62 5.25
CA PHE A 249 -22.27 -1.09 6.52
C PHE A 249 -22.59 0.41 6.42
N LEU A 250 -21.64 1.20 5.90
CA LEU A 250 -21.80 2.65 5.76
C LEU A 250 -22.92 3.01 4.76
N TYR A 251 -23.14 2.20 3.72
CA TYR A 251 -24.27 2.35 2.83
C TYR A 251 -25.60 2.20 3.57
N TYR A 252 -25.81 1.09 4.30
CA TYR A 252 -27.05 0.88 5.05
C TYR A 252 -27.25 1.93 6.16
N LEU A 253 -26.15 2.40 6.77
CA LEU A 253 -26.18 3.51 7.73
C LEU A 253 -26.72 4.80 7.08
N ARG A 254 -26.26 5.14 5.87
CA ARG A 254 -26.75 6.31 5.14
C ARG A 254 -28.22 6.19 4.73
N GLN A 255 -28.67 4.99 4.39
CA GLN A 255 -30.06 4.73 4.02
C GLN A 255 -31.01 4.58 5.21
N ARG A 256 -30.49 4.56 6.44
CA ARG A 256 -31.25 4.28 7.68
C ARG A 256 -31.99 2.96 7.69
N ASP A 257 -31.52 1.99 6.90
CA ASP A 257 -32.08 0.65 6.90
C ASP A 257 -31.49 -0.12 8.10
N LEU A 258 -32.20 -0.03 9.22
CA LEU A 258 -31.78 -0.61 10.51
C LEU A 258 -31.68 -2.13 10.45
N GLU A 259 -32.62 -2.80 9.78
CA GLU A 259 -32.61 -4.25 9.62
C GLU A 259 -31.38 -4.68 8.81
N GLY A 260 -31.16 -4.05 7.66
CA GLY A 260 -29.99 -4.28 6.82
C GLY A 260 -28.69 -4.03 7.59
N LEU A 261 -28.63 -2.98 8.40
CA LEU A 261 -27.46 -2.61 9.18
C LEU A 261 -27.14 -3.65 10.28
N LEU A 262 -28.15 -4.14 11.01
CA LEU A 262 -27.96 -5.18 12.02
C LEU A 262 -27.41 -6.48 11.41
N VAL A 263 -27.89 -6.86 10.23
CA VAL A 263 -27.36 -8.01 9.48
C VAL A 263 -25.89 -7.79 9.10
N ARG A 264 -25.51 -6.59 8.62
CA ARG A 264 -24.10 -6.28 8.31
C ARG A 264 -23.23 -6.23 9.55
N LEU A 265 -23.72 -5.71 10.67
CA LEU A 265 -22.99 -5.70 11.93
C LEU A 265 -22.62 -7.11 12.39
N GLU A 266 -23.57 -8.05 12.31
CA GLU A 266 -23.30 -9.44 12.65
C GLU A 266 -22.32 -10.09 11.67
N GLY A 267 -22.40 -9.73 10.38
CA GLY A 267 -21.40 -10.10 9.37
C GLY A 267 -19.99 -9.62 9.72
N LEU A 268 -19.84 -8.36 10.12
CA LEU A 268 -18.55 -7.77 10.56
C LEU A 268 -17.98 -8.54 11.76
N ARG A 269 -18.80 -8.83 12.77
CA ARG A 269 -18.37 -9.59 13.97
C ARG A 269 -17.88 -10.99 13.60
N LYS A 270 -18.64 -11.72 12.78
CA LYS A 270 -18.25 -13.06 12.29
C LYS A 270 -16.97 -13.00 11.48
N TYR A 271 -16.81 -11.98 10.62
CA TYR A 271 -15.60 -11.80 9.83
C TYR A 271 -14.38 -11.55 10.71
N GLN A 272 -14.50 -10.63 11.67
CA GLN A 272 -13.44 -10.31 12.62
C GLN A 272 -12.97 -11.55 13.38
N GLN A 273 -13.91 -12.33 13.92
CA GLN A 273 -13.61 -13.56 14.64
C GLN A 273 -12.93 -14.63 13.78
N ARG A 274 -13.17 -14.67 12.47
CA ARG A 274 -12.63 -15.70 11.56
C ARG A 274 -11.31 -15.29 10.91
N HIS A 275 -11.12 -14.01 10.62
CA HIS A 275 -10.09 -13.55 9.69
C HIS A 275 -9.18 -12.46 10.26
N LEU A 276 -9.61 -11.71 11.27
CA LEU A 276 -8.84 -10.60 11.84
C LEU A 276 -8.35 -10.96 13.23
N ARG A 277 -7.51 -12.01 13.36
CA ARG A 277 -6.95 -12.45 14.65
C ARG A 277 -5.52 -11.96 14.89
N ASP A 278 -4.80 -11.64 13.83
CA ASP A 278 -3.39 -11.26 13.90
C ASP A 278 -3.20 -9.81 14.31
N ALA A 279 -2.02 -9.49 14.88
CA ALA A 279 -1.69 -8.15 15.34
C ALA A 279 -1.76 -7.10 14.22
N GLY A 280 -1.48 -7.48 12.97
CA GLY A 280 -1.56 -6.57 11.82
C GLY A 280 -2.99 -6.19 11.41
N ALA A 281 -4.02 -6.86 11.94
CA ALA A 281 -5.42 -6.52 11.70
C ALA A 281 -6.00 -5.54 12.74
N LEU A 282 -5.16 -5.01 13.65
CA LEU A 282 -5.60 -4.19 14.78
C LEU A 282 -6.44 -2.98 14.34
N ARG A 283 -6.03 -2.25 13.31
CA ARG A 283 -6.77 -1.07 12.83
C ARG A 283 -8.17 -1.45 12.33
N SER A 284 -8.29 -2.50 11.51
CA SER A 284 -9.57 -3.01 11.02
C SER A 284 -10.47 -3.51 12.15
N GLN A 285 -9.92 -4.19 13.16
CA GLN A 285 -10.66 -4.60 14.37
C GLN A 285 -11.19 -3.39 15.15
N LEU A 286 -10.37 -2.34 15.34
CA LEU A 286 -10.76 -1.13 16.04
C LEU A 286 -11.86 -0.39 15.27
N PHE A 287 -11.73 -0.29 13.95
CA PHE A 287 -12.73 0.34 13.12
C PHE A 287 -14.06 -0.42 13.11
N PHE A 288 -14.06 -1.75 13.07
CA PHE A 288 -15.30 -2.54 13.21
C PHE A 288 -16.00 -2.29 14.55
N ARG A 289 -15.22 -2.10 15.62
CA ARG A 289 -15.76 -1.74 16.94
C ARG A 289 -16.33 -0.33 16.97
N LEU A 290 -15.72 0.63 16.26
CA LEU A 290 -16.28 1.98 16.07
C LEU A 290 -17.63 1.91 15.34
N LEU A 291 -17.73 1.17 14.24
CA LEU A 291 -19.01 0.96 13.54
C LEU A 291 -20.06 0.33 14.46
N ALA A 292 -19.68 -0.65 15.29
CA ALA A 292 -20.59 -1.26 16.27
C ALA A 292 -21.08 -0.28 17.35
N ILE A 293 -20.33 0.78 17.66
CA ILE A 293 -20.75 1.79 18.62
C ILE A 293 -21.97 2.55 18.11
N THR A 294 -22.04 2.86 16.80
CA THR A 294 -23.20 3.56 16.21
C THR A 294 -24.53 2.88 16.55
N VAL A 295 -24.56 1.55 16.56
CA VAL A 295 -25.75 0.77 16.95
C VAL A 295 -25.95 0.75 18.46
N LYS A 296 -24.87 0.63 19.24
CA LYS A 296 -24.95 0.57 20.72
C LYS A 296 -25.43 1.87 21.34
N SER A 297 -25.14 3.00 20.71
CA SER A 297 -25.61 4.32 21.10
C SER A 297 -26.95 4.68 20.47
N ASP A 298 -27.67 3.69 19.93
CA ASP A 298 -28.96 3.90 19.25
C ASP A 298 -28.91 5.00 18.17
N PHE A 299 -27.81 5.01 17.43
CA PHE A 299 -27.52 5.97 16.36
C PHE A 299 -27.43 7.44 16.81
N ASP A 300 -27.37 7.71 18.11
CA ASP A 300 -27.13 9.06 18.63
C ASP A 300 -25.70 9.53 18.25
N PRO A 301 -25.55 10.64 17.51
CA PRO A 301 -24.25 11.08 17.02
C PRO A 301 -23.31 11.54 18.14
N ALA A 302 -23.82 12.20 19.18
CA ALA A 302 -22.99 12.74 20.26
C ALA A 302 -22.46 11.62 21.17
N LEU A 303 -23.32 10.67 21.53
CA LEU A 303 -22.97 9.48 22.29
C LEU A 303 -22.07 8.55 21.48
N SER A 304 -22.34 8.38 20.17
CA SER A 304 -21.45 7.63 19.27
C SER A 304 -20.03 8.19 19.29
N GLN A 305 -19.91 9.52 19.16
CA GLN A 305 -18.62 10.21 19.18
C GLN A 305 -17.93 10.03 20.54
N GLN A 306 -18.65 10.27 21.65
CA GLN A 306 -18.12 10.15 23.00
C GLN A 306 -17.60 8.73 23.29
N LEU A 307 -18.38 7.69 22.97
CA LEU A 307 -18.00 6.30 23.20
C LEU A 307 -16.91 5.82 22.23
N GLY A 308 -16.86 6.39 21.01
CA GLY A 308 -15.88 6.05 19.99
C GLY A 308 -14.49 6.65 20.23
N GLU A 309 -14.41 7.79 20.90
CA GLU A 309 -13.17 8.55 21.09
C GLU A 309 -11.98 7.71 21.62
N PRO A 310 -12.13 6.84 22.64
CA PRO A 310 -11.01 6.01 23.12
C PRO A 310 -10.50 5.01 22.06
N LEU A 311 -11.40 4.48 21.23
CA LEU A 311 -11.02 3.56 20.14
C LEU A 311 -10.35 4.30 19.00
N LEU A 312 -10.82 5.51 18.66
CA LEU A 312 -10.22 6.37 17.66
C LEU A 312 -8.78 6.72 18.02
N LYS A 313 -8.53 7.19 19.25
CA LYS A 313 -7.17 7.46 19.74
C LYS A 313 -6.26 6.23 19.68
N LYS A 314 -6.79 5.06 20.05
CA LYS A 314 -6.05 3.81 19.97
C LYS A 314 -5.71 3.41 18.53
N MET A 315 -6.61 3.69 17.59
CA MET A 315 -6.42 3.41 16.16
C MET A 315 -5.36 4.33 15.55
N GLN A 316 -5.39 5.63 15.88
CA GLN A 316 -4.39 6.63 15.45
C GLN A 316 -2.99 6.30 15.99
N ALA A 317 -2.90 5.75 17.21
CA ALA A 317 -1.63 5.32 17.80
C ALA A 317 -1.15 3.95 17.31
N ALA A 318 -1.95 3.21 16.55
CA ALA A 318 -1.57 1.88 16.07
C ALA A 318 -0.48 2.00 14.99
N PRO A 319 0.63 1.24 15.10
CA PRO A 319 1.67 1.28 14.08
C PRO A 319 1.14 0.74 12.74
N PRO A 320 1.66 1.23 11.60
CA PRO A 320 1.35 0.63 10.31
C PRO A 320 1.64 -0.88 10.30
N PRO A 321 0.73 -1.73 9.79
CA PRO A 321 1.03 -3.14 9.67
C PRO A 321 2.16 -3.35 8.65
N GLY A 322 3.06 -4.31 8.89
CA GLY A 322 4.01 -4.74 7.87
C GLY A 322 3.32 -5.39 6.67
N GLU A 323 3.99 -5.47 5.51
CA GLU A 323 3.42 -6.03 4.28
C GLU A 323 2.94 -7.49 4.46
N ALA A 324 3.55 -8.22 5.38
CA ALA A 324 3.12 -9.57 5.77
C ALA A 324 1.67 -9.64 6.28
N PHE A 325 1.09 -8.51 6.72
CA PHE A 325 -0.23 -8.42 7.32
C PHE A 325 -1.10 -7.28 6.74
N SER A 326 -0.61 -6.61 5.70
CA SER A 326 -1.11 -5.32 5.24
C SER A 326 -2.44 -5.40 4.51
N GLU A 327 -3.50 -4.93 5.15
CA GLU A 327 -4.67 -4.39 4.47
C GLU A 327 -4.36 -2.95 4.03
N ILE A 328 -4.69 -2.60 2.79
CA ILE A 328 -4.61 -1.21 2.32
C ILE A 328 -5.98 -0.58 2.56
N GLU A 329 -6.04 0.40 3.45
CA GLU A 329 -7.21 1.25 3.64
C GLU A 329 -7.46 2.04 2.36
N ILE A 330 -8.67 1.99 1.81
CA ILE A 330 -8.99 2.76 0.59
C ILE A 330 -9.15 4.23 0.96
N VAL A 331 -9.99 4.48 1.96
CA VAL A 331 -10.12 5.76 2.66
C VAL A 331 -9.64 5.51 4.10
N PRO A 332 -8.85 6.42 4.70
CA PRO A 332 -8.43 6.29 6.09
C PRO A 332 -9.62 6.05 7.01
N TYR A 333 -9.47 5.14 7.97
CA TYR A 333 -10.55 4.80 8.90
C TYR A 333 -10.97 5.98 9.79
N GLU A 334 -10.05 6.88 10.09
CA GLU A 334 -10.33 8.14 10.79
C GLU A 334 -11.34 8.99 9.98
N ASP A 335 -11.13 9.12 8.67
CA ASP A 335 -12.01 9.89 7.78
C ASP A 335 -13.36 9.20 7.58
N LEU A 336 -13.36 7.86 7.45
CA LEU A 336 -14.61 7.09 7.37
C LEU A 336 -15.42 7.17 8.67
N TRP A 337 -14.77 7.23 9.82
CA TRP A 337 -15.44 7.43 11.10
C TRP A 337 -16.07 8.83 11.19
N ALA A 338 -15.34 9.86 10.79
CA ALA A 338 -15.88 11.22 10.71
C ALA A 338 -17.09 11.28 9.78
N LEU A 339 -17.02 10.62 8.60
CA LEU A 339 -18.14 10.52 7.67
C LEU A 339 -19.33 9.76 8.26
N ALA A 340 -19.10 8.68 9.01
CA ALA A 340 -20.17 7.94 9.70
C ALA A 340 -20.90 8.81 10.72
N LEU A 341 -20.16 9.58 11.52
CA LEU A 341 -20.75 10.55 12.47
C LEU A 341 -21.54 11.64 11.74
N GLU A 342 -21.05 12.12 10.59
CA GLU A 342 -21.77 13.12 9.79
C GLU A 342 -23.09 12.56 9.25
N ILE A 343 -23.09 11.32 8.75
CA ILE A 343 -24.31 10.62 8.34
C ILE A 343 -25.32 10.55 9.48
N LEU A 344 -24.87 10.24 10.71
CA LEU A 344 -25.73 10.22 11.90
C LEU A 344 -26.32 11.59 12.23
N LYS A 345 -25.52 12.67 12.14
CA LYS A 345 -25.98 14.04 12.41
C LYS A 345 -27.03 14.51 11.42
N VAL A 346 -26.76 14.35 10.12
CA VAL A 346 -27.72 14.67 9.05
C VAL A 346 -29.00 13.86 9.24
N THR A 347 -28.85 12.60 9.64
CA THR A 347 -29.98 11.72 9.91
C THR A 347 -30.84 12.21 11.07
N ALA A 348 -30.22 12.49 12.22
CA ALA A 348 -30.92 12.99 13.40
C ALA A 348 -31.64 14.34 13.16
N ALA A 349 -31.03 15.24 12.36
CA ALA A 349 -31.62 16.52 12.00
C ALA A 349 -32.92 16.36 11.21
N GLN A 350 -32.92 15.51 10.18
CA GLN A 350 -34.11 15.23 9.35
C GLN A 350 -35.25 14.57 10.17
N VAL A 351 -34.95 13.67 11.13
CA VAL A 351 -35.98 13.10 12.03
C VAL A 351 -36.63 14.19 12.88
N THR A 352 -35.82 15.13 13.36
CA THR A 352 -36.29 16.25 14.19
C THR A 352 -37.19 17.18 13.38
N GLU A 353 -36.87 17.45 12.12
CA GLU A 353 -37.70 18.25 11.21
C GLU A 353 -39.01 17.55 10.84
N GLU A 354 -38.97 16.26 10.48
CA GLU A 354 -40.19 15.47 10.20
C GLU A 354 -41.13 15.45 11.41
N SER A 355 -40.58 15.30 12.62
CA SER A 355 -41.36 15.31 13.87
C SER A 355 -41.97 16.68 14.17
N ARG A 356 -41.33 17.79 13.75
CA ARG A 356 -41.85 19.16 13.91
C ARG A 356 -42.95 19.51 12.91
N HIS A 357 -43.00 18.84 11.76
CA HIS A 357 -44.07 19.04 10.77
C HIS A 357 -45.33 18.20 11.05
N LEU A 358 -45.24 17.25 11.98
CA LEU A 358 -46.34 16.38 12.41
C LEU A 358 -47.04 16.86 13.69
N VAL A 359 -46.54 17.93 14.32
CA VAL A 359 -47.12 18.64 15.47
C VAL A 359 -47.64 19.98 14.98
#